data_AF-A0A498E1Z0-F1
#
_entry.id   AF-A0A498E1Z0-F1
#
_cell.length_a   1.000
_cell.length_b   1.000
_cell.length_c   1.000
_cell.angle_alpha   90.00
_cell.angle_beta   90.00
_cell.angle_gamma   90.00
#
_symmetry.space_group_name_H-M   'P 1'
#
loop_
_entity.id
_entity.type
_entity.pdbx_description
1 polymer ?
#
loop_
_entity_poly.entity_id
_entity_poly.type
_entity_poly.pdbx_seq_one_letter_code
_entity_poly.pdbx_strand_id
1 'polypeptide(L)' 'MQTTAQPTVIHRTPEQLRAQRQRLLDAVHMTHDQLRERAETYSLSMEELDVWHTIEGIDYLLEGDC' A
#
# COMPACT_ATOMS: atom_id res chain seq x y z
N MET A 1 29.55 9.47 -26.63
CA MET A 1 28.58 9.95 -25.63
C MET A 1 27.58 8.82 -25.41
N GLN A 2 27.66 8.11 -24.29
CA GLN A 2 26.70 7.05 -23.96
C GLN A 2 25.72 7.62 -22.94
N THR A 3 24.47 7.81 -23.36
CA THR A 3 23.38 8.19 -22.47
C THR A 3 22.77 6.89 -21.94
N THR A 4 23.16 6.48 -20.74
CA THR A 4 22.45 5.40 -20.03
C THR A 4 21.08 5.95 -19.62
N ALA A 5 20.02 5.52 -20.31
CA ALA A 5 18.66 5.69 -19.83
C ALA A 5 18.54 4.90 -18.51
N GLN A 6 18.63 5.62 -17.40
CA GLN A 6 18.39 5.07 -16.08
C GLN A 6 16.90 4.68 -16.04
N PRO A 7 16.54 3.43 -15.72
CA PRO A 7 15.13 3.09 -15.54
C PRO A 7 14.61 4.04 -14.46
N THR A 8 13.56 4.80 -14.76
CA THR A 8 12.87 5.64 -13.79
C THR A 8 12.15 4.74 -12.80
N VAL A 9 12.92 4.14 -11.88
CA VAL A 9 12.40 3.45 -10.73
C VAL A 9 11.74 4.55 -9.90
N ILE A 10 10.42 4.56 -9.84
CA ILE A 10 9.71 5.42 -8.90
C ILE A 10 10.03 4.89 -7.50
N HIS A 11 11.16 5.31 -6.94
CA HIS A 11 11.48 5.06 -5.55
C HIS A 11 10.50 5.89 -4.72
N ARG A 12 9.37 5.28 -4.33
CA ARG A 12 8.62 5.82 -3.20
C ARG A 12 9.47 5.60 -1.97
N THR A 13 9.78 6.68 -1.26
CA THR A 13 10.46 6.56 0.04
C THR A 13 9.55 5.85 1.04
N PRO A 14 10.10 5.23 2.10
CA PRO A 14 9.30 4.61 3.15
C PRO A 14 8.27 5.56 3.78
N GLU A 15 8.61 6.84 3.92
CA GLU A 15 7.69 7.87 4.41
C GLU A 15 6.50 8.08 3.46
N GLN A 16 6.75 8.11 2.15
CA GLN A 16 5.69 8.24 1.14
C GLN A 16 4.76 7.02 1.13
N LEU A 17 5.31 5.82 1.34
CA LEU A 17 4.55 4.58 1.47
C LEU A 17 3.67 4.59 2.73
N ARG A 18 4.22 4.98 3.89
CA ARG A 18 3.45 5.13 5.14
C ARG A 18 2.34 6.18 4.99
N ALA A 19 2.62 7.32 4.37
CA ALA A 19 1.63 8.36 4.11
C ALA A 19 0.53 7.90 3.12
N GLN A 20 0.89 7.08 2.13
CA GLN A 20 -0.10 6.48 1.24
C GLN A 20 -1.00 5.50 1.99
N ARG A 21 -0.44 4.59 2.79
CA ARG A 21 -1.20 3.65 3.61
C ARG A 21 -2.18 4.39 4.53
N GLN A 22 -1.73 5.46 5.18
CA GLN A 22 -2.60 6.27 6.04
C GLN A 22 -3.77 6.88 5.28
N ARG A 23 -3.55 7.42 4.06
CA ARG A 23 -4.64 7.97 3.23
C ARG A 23 -5.65 6.93 2.79
N LEU A 24 -5.18 5.72 2.49
CA LEU A 24 -6.05 4.60 2.10
C LEU A 24 -6.92 4.15 3.26
N LEU A 25 -6.36 4.04 4.46
CA LEU A 25 -7.10 3.73 5.68
C LEU A 25 -8.15 4.79 6.02
N ASP A 26 -7.80 6.07 5.83
CA ASP A 26 -8.73 7.19 6.04
C ASP A 26 -9.91 7.14 5.04
N ALA A 27 -9.64 6.79 3.78
CA ALA A 27 -10.65 6.70 2.72
C ALA A 27 -11.72 5.62 2.98
N VAL A 28 -11.35 4.53 3.66
CA VAL A 28 -12.29 3.46 4.05
C VAL A 28 -12.79 3.61 5.48
N HIS A 29 -12.34 4.63 6.22
CA HIS A 29 -12.66 4.87 7.62
C HIS A 29 -12.41 3.67 8.54
N MET A 30 -11.33 2.92 8.28
CA MET A 30 -10.94 1.76 9.09
C MET A 30 -9.48 1.84 9.50
N THR A 31 -9.18 1.28 10.66
CA THR A 31 -7.79 0.97 11.02
C THR A 31 -7.30 -0.22 10.19
N HIS A 32 -5.98 -0.37 10.10
CA HIS A 32 -5.37 -1.51 9.39
C HIS A 32 -5.83 -2.86 9.93
N ASP A 33 -5.95 -2.98 11.26
CA ASP A 33 -6.38 -4.19 11.93
C ASP A 33 -7.83 -4.56 11.58
N GLN A 34 -8.74 -3.58 11.60
CA GLN A 34 -10.13 -3.78 11.20
C GLN A 34 -10.26 -4.17 9.72
N LEU A 35 -9.48 -3.53 8.85
CA LEU A 35 -9.48 -3.84 7.42
C LEU A 35 -8.96 -5.27 7.18
N ARG A 36 -7.90 -5.67 7.88
CA ARG A 36 -7.35 -7.04 7.85
C ARG A 36 -8.36 -8.07 8.33
N GLU A 37 -8.95 -7.89 9.51
CA GLU A 37 -9.92 -8.82 10.08
C GLU A 37 -11.09 -9.04 9.10
N ARG A 38 -11.60 -7.97 8.51
CA ARG A 38 -12.70 -8.04 7.54
C ARG A 38 -12.30 -8.68 6.22
N ALA A 39 -11.04 -8.53 5.79
CA ALA A 39 -10.52 -9.24 4.63
C ALA A 39 -10.48 -10.76 4.89
N GLU A 40 -10.01 -11.17 6.07
CA GLU A 40 -9.96 -12.58 6.49
C GLU A 40 -11.35 -13.23 6.59
N THR A 41 -12.37 -12.45 6.96
CA THR A 41 -13.77 -12.91 7.03
C THR A 41 -14.57 -12.68 5.74
N TYR A 42 -13.92 -12.32 4.62
CA TYR A 42 -14.57 -12.04 3.33
C TYR A 42 -15.72 -11.01 3.43
N SER A 43 -15.59 -10.04 4.32
CA SER A 43 -16.64 -9.07 4.67
C SER A 43 -16.39 -7.67 4.09
N LEU A 44 -15.41 -7.54 3.19
CA LEU A 44 -15.12 -6.32 2.46
C LEU A 44 -15.98 -6.21 1.19
N SER A 45 -16.40 -5.00 0.88
CA SER A 45 -16.86 -4.63 -0.46
C SER A 45 -15.70 -4.70 -1.45
N MET A 46 -16.03 -4.68 -2.75
CA MET A 46 -15.01 -4.71 -3.82
C MET A 46 -14.05 -3.52 -3.75
N GLU A 47 -14.55 -2.33 -3.37
CA GLU A 47 -13.73 -1.12 -3.25
C GLU A 47 -12.79 -1.21 -2.04
N GLU A 48 -13.27 -1.71 -0.90
CA GLU A 48 -12.44 -1.92 0.28
C GLU A 48 -11.40 -3.04 0.06
N LEU A 49 -11.74 -4.05 -0.75
CA LEU A 49 -10.84 -5.14 -1.11
C LEU A 49 -9.68 -4.66 -2.00
N ASP A 50 -9.95 -3.76 -2.96
CA ASP A 50 -8.90 -3.10 -3.76
C ASP A 50 -7.95 -2.27 -2.88
N VAL A 51 -8.52 -1.54 -1.92
CA VAL A 51 -7.75 -0.80 -0.91
C VAL A 51 -6.89 -1.75 -0.07
N TRP A 52 -7.45 -2.86 0.40
CA TRP A 52 -6.74 -3.88 1.16
C TRP A 52 -5.53 -4.43 0.37
N HIS A 53 -5.74 -4.87 -0.87
CA HIS A 53 -4.65 -5.39 -1.71
C HIS A 53 -3.56 -4.36 -2.00
N THR A 54 -3.95 -3.09 -2.15
CA THR A 54 -2.98 -1.99 -2.30
C THR A 54 -2.14 -1.81 -1.02
N ILE A 55 -2.77 -1.89 0.15
CA ILE A 55 -2.08 -1.81 1.45
C ILE A 55 -1.13 -3.00 1.64
N GLU A 56 -1.53 -4.23 1.27
CA GLU A 56 -0.66 -5.41 1.30
C GLU A 56 0.61 -5.20 0.47
N GLY A 57 0.48 -4.63 -0.74
CA GLY A 57 1.62 -4.28 -1.57
C GLY A 57 2.53 -3.22 -0.94
N ILE A 58 1.95 -2.23 -0.25
CA ILE A 58 2.72 -1.22 0.49
C ILE A 58 3.48 -1.84 1.66
N ASP A 59 2.85 -2.74 2.43
CA ASP A 59 3.46 -3.43 3.55
C ASP A 59 4.65 -4.30 3.10
N TYR A 60 4.50 -5.03 1.98
CA TYR A 60 5.59 -5.78 1.36
C TYR A 60 6.79 -4.89 0.98
N LEU A 61 6.53 -3.72 0.39
CA LEU A 61 7.59 -2.78 0.02
C LEU A 61 8.29 -2.16 1.23
N LEU A 62 7.55 -1.94 2.33
CA LEU A 62 8.12 -1.43 3.58
C LEU A 62 8.94 -2.48 4.33
N GLU A 63 8.55 -3.75 4.26
CA GLU A 63 9.31 -4.86 4.83
C GLU A 63 10.63 -5.08 4.08
N GLY A 64 10.61 -5.00 2.75
CA GLY A 64 11.79 -5.18 1.89
C GLY A 64 12.81 -4.03 1.88
N ASP A 65 12.48 -2.87 2.46
CA ASP A 65 13.37 -1.70 2.61
C ASP A 65 14.13 -1.70 3.96
N CYS A 66 13.92 -2.72 4.82
CA CYS A 66 14.60 -2.87 6.11
C CYS A 66 16.02 -3.46 6.02
#